data_AF-A0A7S9KS51-F1
#
_entry.id   AF-A0A7S9KS51-F1
#
_cell.length_a   1.000
_cell.length_b   1.000
_cell.length_c   1.000
_cell.angle_alpha   90.00
_cell.angle_beta   90.00
_cell.angle_gamma   90.00
#
_symmetry.space_group_name_H-M   'P 1'
#
loop_
_entity.id
_entity.type
_entity.pdbx_description
1 polymer ?
#
loop_
_entity_poly.entity_id
_entity_poly.type
_entity_poly.pdbx_seq_one_letter_code
_entity_poly.pdbx_strand_id
1 'polypeptide(L)'
;MSAKPTTKKFGKSSREVPANSDKAQKWYSAQDDSAPKQVRKAIRSWTPRQSLQPGTVLILLAGRFRGKRVVLLKALDQGVLLVTGPFKINGVPLRRVNSRYVIATSLKVDVSGLDTKKIEEIAQPKYFTAEKAKEKAGEEAFFKQGEKAEKKKVNSSRAADQKAIDKALIANIKKVDMLASYLGSSFSLRSGDKPHEMAW
;
A
#
# COMPACT_ATOMS: atom_id res chain seq x y z
N MET A 1 30.26 -8.68 10.50
CA MET A 1 31.06 -9.35 11.54
C MET A 1 31.31 -10.78 11.05
N SER A 2 32.53 -11.09 10.58
CA SER A 2 32.86 -12.48 10.20
C SER A 2 32.77 -13.37 11.44
N ALA A 3 32.20 -14.55 11.31
CA ALA A 3 32.15 -15.50 12.42
C ALA A 3 33.58 -15.91 12.78
N LYS A 4 33.90 -16.02 14.07
CA LYS A 4 35.26 -16.37 14.51
C LYS A 4 35.55 -17.85 14.22
N PRO A 5 36.81 -18.21 13.88
CA PRO A 5 37.21 -19.61 13.75
C PRO A 5 37.00 -20.37 15.07
N THR A 6 36.68 -21.66 14.98
CA THR A 6 36.39 -22.49 16.16
C THR A 6 37.41 -23.61 16.30
N THR A 7 38.04 -23.71 17.47
CA THR A 7 38.97 -24.82 17.76
C THR A 7 38.19 -26.08 18.05
N LYS A 8 38.37 -27.12 17.21
CA LYS A 8 37.73 -28.43 17.39
C LYS A 8 38.78 -29.49 17.70
N LYS A 9 38.45 -30.38 18.64
CA LYS A 9 39.31 -31.52 19.00
C LYS A 9 39.03 -32.68 18.07
N PHE A 10 40.07 -33.18 17.39
CA PHE A 10 40.03 -34.34 16.51
C PHE A 10 40.96 -35.42 17.10
N GLY A 11 40.36 -36.42 17.75
CA GLY A 11 41.09 -37.47 18.46
C GLY A 11 41.94 -36.89 19.61
N LYS A 12 43.25 -37.18 19.59
CA LYS A 12 44.22 -36.67 20.60
C LYS A 12 44.75 -35.26 20.30
N SER A 13 44.38 -34.64 19.17
CA SER A 13 44.88 -33.33 18.73
C SER A 13 43.77 -32.28 18.62
N SER A 14 44.09 -30.99 18.78
CA SER A 14 43.19 -29.87 18.49
C SER A 14 43.60 -29.18 17.18
N ARG A 15 42.61 -28.73 16.40
CA ARG A 15 42.83 -27.92 15.19
C ARG A 15 41.83 -26.78 15.14
N GLU A 16 42.27 -25.63 14.63
CA GLU A 16 41.38 -24.51 14.34
C GLU A 16 40.64 -24.75 13.04
N VAL A 17 39.30 -24.71 13.11
CA VAL A 17 38.43 -24.85 11.96
C VAL A 17 37.98 -23.46 11.53
N PRO A 18 38.30 -23.02 10.29
CA PRO A 18 37.90 -21.71 9.78
C PRO A 18 36.38 -21.60 9.74
N ALA A 19 35.88 -20.37 9.91
CA ALA A 19 34.44 -20.13 9.84
C ALA A 19 33.92 -20.44 8.43
N ASN A 20 32.62 -20.74 8.32
CA ASN A 20 32.04 -21.12 7.03
C ASN A 20 32.15 -20.00 5.97
N SER A 21 32.25 -18.74 6.40
CA SER A 21 32.52 -17.57 5.56
C SER A 21 33.92 -17.52 4.98
N ASP A 22 34.90 -18.15 5.64
CA ASP A 22 36.32 -18.12 5.26
C ASP A 22 36.71 -19.33 4.40
N LYS A 23 35.76 -20.28 4.21
CA LYS A 23 35.94 -21.40 3.29
C LYS A 23 35.80 -20.91 1.85
N ALA A 24 36.80 -21.22 1.02
CA ALA A 24 36.73 -20.95 -0.41
C ALA A 24 35.51 -21.65 -1.04
N GLN A 25 34.83 -20.95 -1.95
CA GLN A 25 33.73 -21.53 -2.72
C GLN A 25 34.25 -22.68 -3.59
N LYS A 26 33.50 -23.78 -3.67
CA LYS A 26 33.87 -24.94 -4.51
C LYS A 26 33.73 -24.66 -6.01
N TRP A 27 32.92 -23.67 -6.36
CA TRP A 27 32.63 -23.22 -7.72
C TRP A 27 33.01 -21.76 -7.85
N TYR A 28 33.72 -21.41 -8.92
CA TYR A 28 34.03 -20.04 -9.32
C TYR A 28 33.54 -19.81 -10.75
N SER A 29 33.05 -18.60 -11.03
CA SER A 29 32.67 -18.22 -12.40
C SER A 29 33.92 -18.07 -13.26
N ALA A 30 33.81 -18.34 -14.57
CA ALA A 30 34.92 -18.15 -15.51
C ALA A 30 35.27 -16.66 -15.73
N GLN A 31 34.35 -15.75 -15.38
CA GLN A 31 34.51 -14.31 -15.50
C GLN A 31 34.06 -13.65 -14.19
N ASP A 32 34.78 -12.63 -13.76
CA ASP A 32 34.42 -11.80 -12.62
C ASP A 32 33.51 -10.64 -13.06
N ASP A 33 32.36 -10.49 -12.40
CA ASP A 33 31.50 -9.32 -12.59
C ASP A 33 32.10 -8.11 -11.86
N SER A 34 32.29 -7.00 -12.59
CA SER A 34 32.78 -5.76 -12.00
C SER A 34 31.77 -5.19 -11.00
N ALA A 35 32.25 -4.79 -9.81
CA ALA A 35 31.39 -4.19 -8.80
C ALA A 35 30.77 -2.86 -9.31
N PRO A 36 29.48 -2.61 -9.05
CA PRO A 36 28.83 -1.37 -9.47
C PRO A 36 29.49 -0.17 -8.78
N LYS A 37 29.72 0.90 -9.55
CA LYS A 37 30.28 2.15 -9.02
C LYS A 37 29.38 2.74 -7.95
N GLN A 38 29.97 3.15 -6.83
CA GLN A 38 29.23 3.83 -5.77
C GLN A 38 28.72 5.19 -6.25
N VAL A 39 27.41 5.41 -6.20
CA VAL A 39 26.76 6.66 -6.62
C VAL A 39 26.26 7.40 -5.38
N ARG A 40 26.48 8.72 -5.31
CA ARG A 40 26.00 9.59 -4.20
C ARG A 40 24.50 9.93 -4.26
N LYS A 41 23.71 9.18 -5.03
CA LYS A 41 22.25 9.44 -5.16
C LYS A 41 21.54 8.90 -3.93
N ALA A 42 20.93 9.77 -3.14
CA ALA A 42 20.08 9.41 -2.00
C ALA A 42 18.59 9.43 -2.39
N ILE A 43 17.80 8.59 -1.73
CA ILE A 43 16.34 8.59 -1.86
C ILE A 43 15.82 9.85 -1.16
N ARG A 44 15.13 10.72 -1.90
CA ARG A 44 14.50 11.92 -1.32
C ARG A 44 13.22 11.52 -0.59
N SER A 45 12.97 12.09 0.58
CA SER A 45 11.69 11.96 1.26
C SER A 45 10.59 12.59 0.43
N TRP A 46 9.40 11.97 0.44
CA TRP A 46 8.25 12.51 -0.26
C TRP A 46 7.49 13.49 0.63
N THR A 47 7.12 14.64 0.05
CA THR A 47 6.30 15.65 0.71
C THR A 47 4.92 15.72 0.06
N PRO A 48 3.82 15.56 0.83
CA PRO A 48 2.46 15.74 0.31
C PRO A 48 2.23 17.19 -0.15
N ARG A 49 1.34 17.36 -1.13
CA ARG A 49 0.86 18.69 -1.56
C ARG A 49 0.06 19.33 -0.44
N GLN A 50 0.05 20.66 -0.35
CA GLN A 50 -0.69 21.38 0.70
C GLN A 50 -2.20 21.13 0.68
N SER A 51 -2.78 20.80 -0.48
CA SER A 51 -4.20 20.45 -0.61
C SER A 51 -4.55 19.07 -0.05
N LEU A 52 -3.57 18.17 0.15
CA LEU A 52 -3.78 16.81 0.65
C LEU A 52 -3.75 16.77 2.18
N GLN A 53 -4.76 17.39 2.81
CA GLN A 53 -4.94 17.37 4.25
C GLN A 53 -5.87 16.23 4.68
N PRO A 54 -5.66 15.61 5.86
CA PRO A 54 -6.61 14.63 6.41
C PRO A 54 -8.05 15.17 6.40
N GLY A 55 -9.00 14.34 6.00
CA GLY A 55 -10.41 14.70 5.85
C GLY A 55 -10.79 15.33 4.51
N THR A 56 -9.82 15.71 3.68
CA THR A 56 -10.11 16.27 2.34
C THR A 56 -10.79 15.23 1.45
N VAL A 57 -11.81 15.64 0.72
CA VAL A 57 -12.45 14.80 -0.29
C VAL A 57 -11.59 14.75 -1.55
N LEU A 58 -11.45 13.55 -2.09
CA LEU A 58 -10.53 13.19 -3.16
C LEU A 58 -11.31 12.55 -4.30
N ILE A 59 -10.97 12.89 -5.53
CA ILE A 59 -11.48 12.22 -6.73
C ILE A 59 -10.41 11.27 -7.25
N LEU A 60 -10.72 9.98 -7.31
CA LEU A 60 -9.82 8.99 -7.86
C LEU A 60 -9.82 9.04 -9.39
N LEU A 61 -8.65 9.15 -10.01
CA LEU A 61 -8.53 9.22 -11.47
C LEU A 61 -8.26 7.86 -12.10
N ALA A 62 -7.58 6.97 -11.40
CA ALA A 62 -7.10 5.70 -11.96
C ALA A 62 -7.58 4.46 -11.19
N GLY A 63 -7.60 3.33 -11.90
CA GLY A 63 -7.93 2.01 -11.35
C GLY A 63 -9.43 1.70 -11.35
N ARG A 64 -9.81 0.65 -10.60
CA ARG A 64 -11.20 0.14 -10.56
C ARG A 64 -12.21 1.15 -10.02
N PHE A 65 -11.76 2.06 -9.16
CA PHE A 65 -12.61 3.06 -8.50
C PHE A 65 -12.44 4.46 -9.12
N ARG A 66 -12.02 4.57 -10.38
CA ARG A 66 -11.93 5.86 -11.09
C ARG A 66 -13.26 6.61 -11.07
N GLY A 67 -13.21 7.93 -10.99
CA GLY A 67 -14.34 8.83 -10.83
C GLY A 67 -14.98 8.81 -9.44
N LYS A 68 -14.64 7.87 -8.54
CA LYS A 68 -15.25 7.85 -7.20
C LYS A 68 -14.68 8.97 -6.33
N ARG A 69 -15.56 9.54 -5.50
CA ARG A 69 -15.23 10.56 -4.50
C ARG A 69 -15.03 9.90 -3.14
N VAL A 70 -13.92 10.19 -2.49
CA VAL A 70 -13.38 9.39 -1.39
C VAL A 70 -12.73 10.29 -0.35
N VAL A 71 -12.70 9.91 0.93
CA VAL A 71 -12.14 10.75 2.00
C VAL A 71 -10.70 10.35 2.29
N LEU A 72 -9.80 11.35 2.40
CA LEU A 72 -8.42 11.15 2.82
C LEU A 72 -8.36 10.90 4.33
N LEU A 73 -7.72 9.81 4.77
CA LEU A 73 -7.49 9.55 6.20
C LEU A 73 -6.09 10.00 6.62
N LYS A 74 -5.06 9.51 5.92
CA LYS A 74 -3.66 9.77 6.27
C LYS A 74 -2.79 9.73 5.03
N ALA A 75 -1.83 10.65 4.94
CA ALA A 75 -0.73 10.55 3.98
C ALA A 75 0.37 9.65 4.57
N LEU A 76 0.77 8.62 3.83
CA LEU A 76 1.82 7.69 4.24
C LEU A 76 3.19 8.17 3.74
N ASP A 77 4.23 7.77 4.44
CA ASP A 77 5.65 8.05 4.15
C ASP A 77 6.09 7.60 2.75
N GLN A 78 5.50 6.51 2.23
CA GLN A 78 5.82 5.94 0.91
C GLN A 78 5.29 6.75 -0.28
N GLY A 79 4.71 7.93 -0.07
CA GLY A 79 4.09 8.73 -1.15
C GLY A 79 2.70 8.26 -1.58
N VAL A 80 2.07 7.47 -0.73
CA VAL A 80 0.77 6.85 -0.96
C VAL A 80 -0.21 7.37 0.10
N LEU A 81 -1.47 7.50 -0.27
CA LEU A 81 -2.54 7.98 0.59
C LEU A 81 -3.36 6.80 1.09
N LEU A 82 -3.70 6.80 2.38
CA LEU A 82 -4.73 5.93 2.94
C LEU A 82 -6.07 6.63 2.81
N VAL A 83 -6.97 6.00 2.08
CA VAL A 83 -8.21 6.61 1.62
C VAL A 83 -9.37 5.64 1.95
N THR A 84 -10.52 6.18 2.36
CA THR A 84 -11.75 5.40 2.54
C THR A 84 -12.93 6.09 1.89
N GLY A 85 -13.72 5.34 1.14
CA GLY A 85 -15.01 5.79 0.68
C GLY A 85 -16.03 5.02 1.48
N PRO A 86 -16.76 5.65 2.42
CA PRO A 86 -17.59 4.90 3.34
C PRO A 86 -18.35 3.81 2.60
N PHE A 87 -18.04 2.54 2.89
CA PHE A 87 -18.22 1.45 1.93
C PHE A 87 -19.69 1.28 1.54
N LYS A 88 -20.59 1.63 2.49
CA LYS A 88 -22.04 1.69 2.31
C LYS A 88 -22.51 2.72 1.28
N ILE A 89 -21.78 3.80 1.07
CA ILE A 89 -22.15 4.91 0.18
C ILE A 89 -21.66 4.67 -1.25
N ASN A 90 -20.36 4.37 -1.42
CA ASN A 90 -19.73 4.35 -2.75
C ASN A 90 -19.01 3.05 -3.11
N GLY A 91 -18.96 2.08 -2.18
CA GLY A 91 -18.34 0.76 -2.39
C GLY A 91 -16.81 0.76 -2.47
N VAL A 92 -16.14 1.84 -2.06
CA VAL A 92 -14.67 1.94 -2.08
C VAL A 92 -14.11 1.58 -0.70
N PRO A 93 -13.53 0.38 -0.50
CA PRO A 93 -12.99 0.02 0.81
C PRO A 93 -11.76 0.87 1.16
N LEU A 94 -11.29 0.75 2.41
CA LEU A 94 -9.98 1.20 2.87
C LEU A 94 -8.92 0.74 1.87
N ARG A 95 -8.25 1.71 1.25
CA ARG A 95 -7.34 1.43 0.16
C ARG A 95 -6.20 2.43 0.12
N ARG A 96 -5.05 1.93 -0.29
CA ARG A 96 -3.88 2.73 -0.62
C ARG A 96 -3.97 3.25 -2.05
N VAL A 97 -3.79 4.56 -2.24
CA VAL A 97 -3.87 5.24 -3.53
C VAL A 97 -2.66 6.15 -3.71
N ASN A 98 -2.02 6.12 -4.88
CA ASN A 98 -0.91 7.03 -5.16
C ASN A 98 -1.44 8.48 -5.28
N SER A 99 -0.79 9.41 -4.58
CA SER A 99 -1.13 10.83 -4.56
C SER A 99 -1.18 11.50 -5.94
N ARG A 100 -0.47 10.96 -6.95
CA ARG A 100 -0.49 11.46 -8.32
C ARG A 100 -1.81 11.23 -9.06
N TYR A 101 -2.57 10.20 -8.70
CA TYR A 101 -3.79 9.80 -9.40
C TYR A 101 -5.06 10.27 -8.70
N VAL A 102 -4.96 11.43 -8.05
CA VAL A 102 -6.01 11.99 -7.23
C VAL A 102 -6.13 13.48 -7.49
N ILE A 103 -7.36 13.97 -7.57
CA ILE A 103 -7.66 15.40 -7.45
C ILE A 103 -8.13 15.67 -6.03
N ALA A 104 -7.48 16.60 -5.34
CA ALA A 104 -7.94 17.09 -4.04
C ALA A 104 -8.97 18.18 -4.26
N THR A 105 -10.16 18.02 -3.69
CA THR A 105 -11.20 19.05 -3.72
C THR A 105 -11.06 20.00 -2.53
N SER A 106 -11.68 21.17 -2.61
CA SER A 106 -11.79 22.16 -1.53
C SER A 106 -12.57 21.66 -0.31
N LEU A 107 -13.49 20.69 -0.50
CA LEU A 107 -14.34 20.18 0.56
C LEU A 107 -13.56 19.29 1.55
N LYS A 108 -13.73 19.58 2.85
CA LYS A 108 -13.13 18.83 3.96
C LYS A 108 -14.19 18.30 4.91
N VAL A 109 -14.03 17.05 5.30
CA VAL A 109 -14.84 16.38 6.33
C VAL A 109 -14.04 16.35 7.62
N ASP A 110 -14.70 16.60 8.74
CA ASP A 110 -14.06 16.48 10.04
C ASP A 110 -13.72 15.02 10.37
N VAL A 111 -12.44 14.78 10.68
CA VAL A 111 -11.84 13.48 10.99
C VAL A 111 -11.27 13.42 12.41
N SER A 112 -11.47 14.46 13.22
CA SER A 112 -10.91 14.58 14.58
C SER A 112 -11.43 13.51 15.57
N GLY A 113 -12.61 12.93 15.30
CA GLY A 113 -13.21 11.87 16.12
C GLY A 113 -12.92 10.43 15.69
N LEU A 114 -11.96 10.21 14.79
CA LEU A 114 -11.60 8.86 14.34
C LEU A 114 -10.57 8.20 15.26
N ASP A 115 -10.66 6.87 15.37
CA ASP A 115 -9.68 6.04 16.09
C ASP A 115 -8.29 6.11 15.42
N THR A 116 -7.48 7.10 15.80
CA THR A 116 -6.14 7.33 15.25
C THR A 116 -5.24 6.11 15.37
N LYS A 117 -5.33 5.38 16.49
CA LYS A 117 -4.58 4.13 16.73
C LYS A 117 -4.86 3.06 15.67
N LYS A 118 -6.14 2.86 15.31
CA LYS A 118 -6.53 1.91 14.26
C LYS A 118 -6.05 2.36 12.89
N ILE A 119 -6.13 3.66 12.61
CA ILE A 119 -5.60 4.23 11.36
C ILE A 119 -4.09 3.96 11.25
N GLU A 120 -3.34 4.06 12.34
CA GLU A 120 -1.90 3.79 12.38
C GLU A 120 -1.53 2.32 12.18
N GLU A 121 -2.33 1.41 12.72
CA GLU A 121 -2.20 -0.03 12.49
C GLU A 121 -2.44 -0.38 11.01
N ILE A 122 -3.53 0.15 10.43
CA ILE A 122 -3.90 -0.08 9.03
C ILE A 122 -2.91 0.60 8.07
N ALA A 123 -2.34 1.74 8.46
CA ALA A 123 -1.35 2.48 7.68
C ALA A 123 -0.06 1.68 7.44
N GLN A 124 0.22 0.63 8.22
CA GLN A 124 1.43 -0.17 8.06
C GLN A 124 1.50 -0.81 6.67
N PRO A 125 2.67 -0.77 5.98
CA PRO A 125 2.81 -1.33 4.64
C PRO A 125 2.39 -2.80 4.53
N LYS A 126 2.63 -3.59 5.58
CA LYS A 126 2.30 -5.03 5.68
C LYS A 126 0.80 -5.30 5.67
N TYR A 127 -0.04 -4.36 6.11
CA TYR A 127 -1.49 -4.57 6.17
C TYR A 127 -2.07 -4.83 4.77
N PHE A 128 -1.56 -4.14 3.75
CA PHE A 128 -2.07 -4.19 2.37
C PHE A 128 -1.24 -5.06 1.42
N THR A 129 -0.17 -5.70 1.88
CA THR A 129 0.59 -6.63 1.04
C THR A 129 -0.27 -7.85 0.72
N ALA A 130 -0.32 -8.23 -0.56
CA ALA A 130 -0.94 -9.48 -0.97
C ALA A 130 -0.07 -10.65 -0.51
N GLU A 131 -0.69 -11.69 0.04
CA GLU A 131 -0.02 -12.96 0.28
C GLU A 131 0.43 -13.53 -1.08
N LYS A 132 1.73 -13.82 -1.20
CA LYS A 132 2.27 -14.49 -2.37
C LYS A 132 1.95 -15.97 -2.25
N ALA A 133 1.30 -16.55 -3.27
CA ALA A 133 1.13 -17.98 -3.35
C ALA A 133 2.52 -18.66 -3.35
N LYS A 134 2.69 -19.67 -2.50
CA LYS A 134 3.95 -20.41 -2.33
C LYS A 134 4.15 -21.53 -3.36
N GLU A 135 3.21 -21.73 -4.27
CA GLU A 135 3.29 -22.83 -5.22
C GLU A 135 4.38 -22.57 -6.25
N LYS A 136 5.32 -23.52 -6.35
CA LYS A 136 6.30 -23.56 -7.43
C LYS A 136 5.53 -23.88 -8.72
N ALA A 137 5.83 -23.16 -9.80
CA ALA A 137 5.27 -23.44 -11.11
C ALA A 137 5.75 -24.81 -11.61
N GLY A 138 5.00 -25.87 -11.29
CA GLY A 138 5.07 -27.18 -11.94
C GLY A 138 3.96 -27.31 -12.98
N GLU A 139 4.02 -28.36 -13.80
CA GLU A 139 3.06 -28.59 -14.91
C GLU A 139 1.59 -28.58 -14.46
N GLU A 140 1.28 -29.08 -13.26
CA GLU A 140 -0.10 -29.06 -12.72
C GLU A 140 -0.66 -27.65 -12.49
N ALA A 141 0.19 -26.67 -12.17
CA ALA A 141 -0.24 -25.28 -11.99
C ALA A 141 -0.55 -24.59 -13.34
N PHE A 142 0.06 -25.08 -14.44
CA PHE A 142 -0.19 -24.60 -15.80
C PHE A 142 -1.56 -25.06 -16.31
N PHE A 143 -1.97 -26.31 -16.03
CA PHE A 143 -3.28 -26.82 -16.43
C PHE A 143 -4.45 -26.18 -15.65
N LYS A 144 -4.23 -25.77 -14.39
CA LYS A 144 -5.24 -25.06 -13.58
C LYS A 144 -5.44 -23.59 -13.96
N GLN A 145 -4.59 -23.02 -14.81
CA GLN A 145 -4.68 -21.61 -15.23
C GLN A 145 -5.83 -21.35 -16.21
N GLY A 146 -6.37 -22.39 -16.86
CA GLY A 146 -7.54 -22.31 -17.74
C GLY A 146 -8.88 -22.30 -17.01
N GLU A 147 -8.92 -22.67 -15.73
CA GLU A 147 -10.14 -22.60 -14.91
C GLU A 147 -10.38 -21.17 -14.41
N LYS A 148 -11.64 -20.77 -14.28
CA LYS A 148 -12.02 -19.44 -13.78
C LYS A 148 -11.41 -19.24 -12.39
N ALA A 149 -10.44 -18.33 -12.29
CA ALA A 149 -9.78 -17.98 -11.04
C ALA A 149 -10.80 -17.77 -9.91
N GLU A 150 -10.63 -18.52 -8.81
CA GLU A 150 -11.49 -18.41 -7.64
C GLU A 150 -11.55 -16.95 -7.16
N LYS A 151 -12.78 -16.48 -6.90
CA LYS A 151 -13.01 -15.14 -6.40
C LYS A 151 -12.34 -15.02 -5.02
N LYS A 152 -11.41 -14.07 -4.89
CA LYS A 152 -10.75 -13.75 -3.62
C LYS A 152 -11.80 -13.48 -2.54
N LYS A 153 -11.89 -14.36 -1.55
CA LYS A 153 -12.74 -14.15 -0.36
C LYS A 153 -12.15 -13.00 0.45
N VAL A 154 -13.00 -12.04 0.83
CA VAL A 154 -12.60 -10.91 1.65
C VAL A 154 -12.31 -11.41 3.07
N ASN A 155 -11.15 -11.05 3.62
CA ASN A 155 -10.80 -11.40 4.99
C ASN A 155 -11.76 -10.68 5.97
N SER A 156 -12.34 -11.42 6.92
CA SER A 156 -13.29 -10.91 7.92
C SER A 156 -12.72 -9.77 8.77
N SER A 157 -11.41 -9.79 9.06
CA SER A 157 -10.72 -8.73 9.80
C SER A 157 -10.82 -7.37 9.09
N ARG A 158 -10.54 -7.30 7.78
CA ARG A 158 -10.63 -6.04 7.02
C ARG A 158 -12.04 -5.46 6.98
N ALA A 159 -13.05 -6.33 6.98
CA ALA A 159 -14.45 -5.90 7.02
C ALA A 159 -14.81 -5.32 8.40
N ALA A 160 -14.23 -5.82 9.48
CA ALA A 160 -14.42 -5.26 10.83
C ALA A 160 -13.75 -3.88 10.96
N ASP A 161 -12.50 -3.75 10.48
CA ASP A 161 -11.75 -2.49 10.49
C ASP A 161 -12.48 -1.40 9.68
N GLN A 162 -13.00 -1.78 8.50
CA GLN A 162 -13.82 -0.90 7.67
C GLN A 162 -15.03 -0.38 8.43
N LYS A 163 -15.81 -1.28 9.06
CA LYS A 163 -17.02 -0.90 9.81
C LYS A 163 -16.69 0.04 10.97
N ALA A 164 -15.57 -0.17 11.66
CA ALA A 164 -15.15 0.66 12.77
C ALA A 164 -14.88 2.11 12.32
N ILE A 165 -14.12 2.29 11.23
CA ILE A 165 -13.78 3.62 10.70
C ILE A 165 -15.00 4.29 10.05
N ASP A 166 -15.77 3.54 9.26
CA ASP A 166 -16.92 4.08 8.54
C ASP A 166 -18.05 4.53 9.47
N LYS A 167 -18.24 3.87 10.62
CA LYS A 167 -19.28 4.24 11.58
C LYS A 167 -19.15 5.71 12.03
N ALA A 168 -17.94 6.13 12.38
CA ALA A 168 -17.67 7.49 12.81
C ALA A 168 -17.72 8.49 11.63
N LEU A 169 -17.13 8.12 10.48
CA LEU A 169 -17.16 8.98 9.28
C LEU A 169 -18.58 9.24 8.76
N ILE A 170 -19.43 8.22 8.72
CA ILE A 170 -20.81 8.36 8.23
C ILE A 170 -21.60 9.30 9.15
N ALA A 171 -21.35 9.26 10.46
CA ALA A 171 -21.98 10.20 11.39
C ALA A 171 -21.59 11.65 11.08
N ASN A 172 -20.33 11.92 10.75
CA ASN A 172 -19.87 13.25 10.36
C ASN A 172 -20.39 13.67 8.97
N ILE A 173 -20.43 12.75 8.01
CA ILE A 173 -20.94 13.01 6.66
C ILE A 173 -22.41 13.40 6.67
N LYS A 174 -23.23 12.78 7.53
CA LYS A 174 -24.65 13.09 7.66
C LYS A 174 -24.94 14.48 8.24
N LYS A 175 -23.96 15.11 8.90
CA LYS A 175 -24.11 16.49 9.42
C LYS A 175 -24.06 17.53 8.30
N VAL A 176 -23.40 17.21 7.18
CA VAL A 176 -23.28 18.10 6.03
C VAL A 176 -24.36 17.73 5.03
N ASP A 177 -25.20 18.70 4.68
CA ASP A 177 -26.29 18.46 3.75
C ASP A 177 -25.79 17.98 2.37
N MET A 178 -26.53 17.05 1.77
CA MET A 178 -26.26 16.40 0.48
C MET A 178 -24.88 15.72 0.31
N LEU A 179 -24.00 15.71 1.31
CA LEU A 179 -22.65 15.17 1.18
C LEU A 179 -22.63 13.66 0.90
N ALA A 180 -23.56 12.91 1.48
CA ALA A 180 -23.71 11.48 1.19
C ALA A 180 -24.03 11.22 -0.29
N SER A 181 -24.88 12.05 -0.91
CA SER A 181 -25.22 11.97 -2.34
C SER A 181 -24.02 12.37 -3.22
N TYR A 182 -23.30 13.42 -2.80
CA TYR A 182 -22.07 13.84 -3.47
C TYR A 182 -21.00 12.74 -3.49
N LEU A 183 -20.78 12.05 -2.37
CA LEU A 183 -19.83 10.94 -2.27
C LEU A 183 -20.28 9.68 -3.04
N GLY A 184 -21.59 9.44 -3.14
CA GLY A 184 -22.16 8.32 -3.89
C GLY A 184 -22.05 8.50 -5.41
N SER A 185 -22.15 9.74 -5.89
CA SER A 185 -22.04 10.06 -7.31
C SER A 185 -20.60 9.95 -7.83
N SER A 186 -20.47 9.62 -9.11
CA SER A 186 -19.18 9.51 -9.79
C SER A 186 -18.86 10.81 -10.53
N PHE A 187 -17.59 11.22 -10.50
CA PHE A 187 -17.04 12.30 -11.31
C PHE A 187 -16.79 11.84 -12.74
N SER A 188 -17.20 12.66 -13.70
CA SER A 188 -16.97 12.50 -15.13
C SER A 188 -17.03 13.88 -15.78
N LEU A 189 -16.21 14.12 -16.80
CA LEU A 189 -16.33 15.32 -17.63
C LEU A 189 -17.41 15.08 -18.71
N ARG A 190 -18.24 16.08 -18.95
CA ARG A 190 -19.24 16.12 -20.02
C ARG A 190 -18.77 17.04 -21.15
N SER A 191 -19.52 17.05 -22.25
CA SER A 191 -19.27 18.02 -23.33
C SER A 191 -19.40 19.45 -22.79
N GLY A 192 -18.39 20.28 -23.03
CA GLY A 192 -18.31 21.65 -22.53
C GLY A 192 -17.52 21.82 -21.21
N ASP A 193 -17.28 20.74 -20.47
CA ASP A 193 -16.49 20.80 -19.24
C ASP A 193 -15.00 20.99 -19.54
N LYS A 194 -14.41 22.07 -19.02
CA LYS A 194 -12.99 22.41 -19.21
C LYS A 194 -12.22 22.33 -17.88
N PRO A 195 -11.40 21.30 -17.64
CA PRO A 195 -10.71 21.10 -16.37
C PRO A 195 -9.80 22.23 -15.91
N HIS A 196 -9.30 23.05 -16.84
CA HIS A 196 -8.45 24.21 -16.53
C HIS A 196 -9.25 25.42 -16.03
N GLU A 197 -10.55 25.48 -16.32
CA GLU A 197 -11.48 26.49 -15.80
C GLU A 197 -12.19 26.01 -14.51
N MET A 198 -12.15 24.70 -14.21
CA MET A 198 -12.77 24.12 -13.03
C MET A 198 -11.99 24.44 -11.75
N ALA A 199 -12.71 24.92 -10.72
CA ALA A 199 -12.23 25.00 -9.35
C ALA A 199 -12.52 23.68 -8.62
N TRP A 200 -11.51 23.13 -7.96
CA TRP A 200 -11.57 21.84 -7.28
C TRP A 200 -11.68 22.03 -5.77
#